data_AF-A0A3D1S0B3-F1
#
_entry.id   AF-A0A3D1S0B3-F1
#
_cell.length_a   1.000
_cell.length_b   1.000
_cell.length_c   1.000
_cell.angle_alpha   90.00
_cell.angle_beta   90.00
_cell.angle_gamma   90.00
#
_symmetry.space_group_name_H-M   'P 1'
#
loop_
_entity.id
_entity.type
_entity.pdbx_description
1 polymer ?
#
loop_
_entity_poly.entity_id
_entity_poly.type
_entity_poly.pdbx_seq_one_letter_code
_entity_poly.pdbx_strand_id
1 'polypeptide(L)'
;RTGYENFEIVGVDNGSEDELTHELMMRLSAGTEKIRFHSFDKPFNFPAIVNFGVEKARGEHVVLLNNDIQVINSDWLEAMLEHSQRPEIGAVGAKLYFPDDTIQHAGIIVGIAGYAGHSHKHKAGADGGYLNRLNVVQNVSAVTGAMLMCSKQVYQSVGGFDAKEFGVACNDVDFCLRLMEAGFRNIFTPYARAYHVESASRGYEDTPEKKNRFNNELARFRTRHQEILASGDPYYNRNLSRESEVVTFRPIPAPETVSQTTT
;
A
#
# COMPACT_ATOMS: atom_id res chain seq x y z
N ARG A 1 4.58 -4.93 18.37
CA ARG A 1 5.66 -5.84 18.85
C ARG A 1 6.75 -5.86 17.80
N THR A 2 8.01 -5.66 18.17
CA THR A 2 9.19 -5.77 17.28
C THR A 2 10.40 -6.16 18.12
N GLY A 3 11.38 -6.85 17.52
CA GLY A 3 12.69 -7.14 18.12
C GLY A 3 13.68 -5.98 17.95
N TYR A 4 13.44 -5.11 16.97
CA TYR A 4 14.26 -3.93 16.72
C TYR A 4 14.04 -2.87 17.79
N GLU A 5 15.11 -2.38 18.43
CA GLU A 5 14.98 -1.46 19.56
C GLU A 5 15.03 0.02 19.14
N ASN A 6 15.62 0.34 17.99
CA ASN A 6 15.89 1.72 17.57
C ASN A 6 14.75 2.35 16.76
N PHE A 7 13.57 2.44 17.37
CA PHE A 7 12.39 3.02 16.73
C PHE A 7 11.73 4.07 17.62
N GLU A 8 10.87 4.86 16.98
CA GLU A 8 9.87 5.70 17.62
C GLU A 8 8.52 5.50 16.95
N ILE A 9 7.45 5.89 17.64
CA ILE A 9 6.08 5.88 17.15
C ILE A 9 5.57 7.30 17.17
N VAL A 10 5.13 7.77 16.01
CA VAL A 10 4.49 9.08 15.84
C VAL A 10 3.04 8.83 15.46
N GLY A 11 2.14 9.00 16.42
CA GLY A 11 0.70 9.00 16.17
C GLY A 11 0.23 10.38 15.72
N VAL A 12 -0.70 10.40 14.76
CA VAL A 12 -1.40 11.63 14.36
C VAL A 12 -2.87 11.45 14.67
N ASP A 13 -3.36 12.24 15.62
CA ASP A 13 -4.77 12.27 15.97
C ASP A 13 -5.51 13.26 15.06
N ASN A 14 -6.55 12.82 14.37
CA ASN A 14 -7.36 13.66 13.48
C ASN A 14 -8.76 13.88 14.07
N GLY A 15 -8.79 14.34 15.33
CA GLY A 15 -10.04 14.67 16.02
C GLY A 15 -10.75 13.43 16.57
N SER A 16 -10.03 12.54 17.27
CA SER A 16 -10.66 11.47 18.04
C SER A 16 -11.65 12.05 19.07
N GLU A 17 -12.83 11.44 19.21
CA GLU A 17 -13.87 11.90 20.14
C GLU A 17 -13.99 11.02 21.40
N ASP A 18 -13.49 9.78 21.32
CA ASP A 18 -13.60 8.79 22.40
C ASP A 18 -12.61 9.10 23.55
N GLU A 19 -13.15 9.26 24.77
CA GLU A 19 -12.38 9.48 25.99
C GLU A 19 -11.35 8.38 26.23
N LEU A 20 -11.67 7.12 25.91
CA LEU A 20 -10.74 5.99 26.07
C LEU A 20 -9.54 6.13 25.12
N THR A 21 -9.75 6.68 23.92
CA THR A 21 -8.67 6.94 22.95
C THR A 21 -7.74 8.03 23.48
N HIS A 22 -8.28 9.11 24.04
CA HIS A 22 -7.48 10.16 24.67
C HIS A 22 -6.68 9.65 25.87
N GLU A 23 -7.31 8.88 26.76
CA GLU A 23 -6.64 8.27 27.92
C GLU A 23 -5.49 7.35 27.48
N LEU A 24 -5.73 6.53 26.46
CA LEU A 24 -4.72 5.64 25.90
C LEU A 24 -3.52 6.41 25.35
N MET A 25 -3.74 7.46 24.56
CA MET A 25 -2.66 8.27 24.00
C MET A 25 -1.82 8.95 25.10
N MET A 26 -2.47 9.50 26.13
CA MET A 26 -1.80 10.11 27.27
C MET A 26 -0.94 9.08 28.03
N ARG A 27 -1.52 7.92 28.34
CA ARG A 27 -0.82 6.84 29.07
C ARG A 27 0.40 6.33 28.29
N LEU A 28 0.26 6.11 26.98
CA LEU A 28 1.35 5.64 26.13
C LEU A 28 2.49 6.65 26.03
N SER A 29 2.17 7.94 25.86
CA SER A 29 3.17 9.02 25.78
C SER A 29 3.91 9.22 27.10
N ALA A 30 3.21 9.10 28.24
CA ALA A 30 3.83 9.22 29.56
C ALA A 30 4.74 8.04 29.91
N GLY A 31 4.51 6.87 29.32
CA GLY A 31 5.28 5.65 29.59
C GLY A 31 6.65 5.60 28.90
N THR A 32 6.86 6.36 27.82
CA THR A 32 8.13 6.34 27.07
C THR A 32 8.27 7.53 26.12
N GLU A 33 9.48 8.07 25.98
CA GLU A 33 9.78 9.12 25.00
C GLU A 33 9.74 8.64 23.54
N LYS A 34 9.74 7.32 23.33
CA LYS A 34 9.64 6.70 22.00
C LYS A 34 8.27 6.90 21.37
N ILE A 35 7.22 7.20 22.13
CA ILE A 35 5.85 7.32 21.61
C ILE A 35 5.39 8.76 21.79
N ARG A 36 4.96 9.38 20.69
CA ARG A 36 4.43 10.75 20.68
C ARG A 36 3.19 10.82 19.82
N PHE A 37 2.22 11.61 20.24
CA PHE A 37 1.03 11.92 19.46
C PHE A 37 0.98 13.40 19.13
N HIS A 38 0.47 13.73 17.94
CA HIS A 38 0.27 15.11 17.47
C HIS A 38 -1.15 15.27 16.97
N SER A 39 -1.82 16.38 17.32
CA SER A 39 -3.14 16.70 16.77
C SER A 39 -3.03 17.25 15.35
N PHE A 40 -4.01 16.90 14.53
CA PHE A 40 -4.22 17.38 13.18
C PHE A 40 -5.68 17.84 13.03
N ASP A 41 -5.95 19.08 13.42
CA ASP A 41 -7.30 19.66 13.48
C ASP A 41 -7.75 20.21 12.12
N LYS A 42 -7.84 19.33 11.12
CA LYS A 42 -8.28 19.65 9.76
C LYS A 42 -9.24 18.57 9.24
N PRO A 43 -10.05 18.84 8.20
CA PRO A 43 -10.85 17.82 7.56
C PRO A 43 -10.02 16.61 7.14
N PHE A 44 -10.60 15.41 7.25
CA PHE A 44 -9.90 14.16 6.95
C PHE A 44 -9.32 14.16 5.54
N ASN A 45 -8.01 13.93 5.46
CA ASN A 45 -7.26 13.70 4.24
C ASN A 45 -6.11 12.77 4.60
N PHE A 46 -6.22 11.51 4.21
CA PHE A 46 -5.30 10.46 4.66
C PHE A 46 -3.85 10.77 4.29
N PRO A 47 -3.50 11.12 3.04
CA PRO A 47 -2.17 11.60 2.71
C PRO A 47 -1.67 12.79 3.53
N ALA A 48 -2.51 13.79 3.81
CA ALA A 48 -2.09 14.96 4.55
C ALA A 48 -1.71 14.62 6.00
N ILE A 49 -2.48 13.73 6.62
CA ILE A 49 -2.23 13.18 7.97
C ILE A 49 -0.92 12.39 7.97
N VAL A 50 -0.73 11.51 6.98
CA VAL A 50 0.51 10.73 6.82
C VAL A 50 1.72 11.63 6.60
N ASN A 51 1.64 12.59 5.68
CA ASN A 51 2.71 13.54 5.39
C ASN A 51 3.09 14.35 6.65
N PHE A 52 2.10 14.78 7.42
CA PHE A 52 2.33 15.48 8.69
C PHE A 52 3.07 14.58 9.70
N GLY A 53 2.66 13.32 9.83
CA GLY A 53 3.38 12.35 10.67
C GLY A 53 4.83 12.14 10.24
N VAL A 54 5.08 11.98 8.94
CA VAL A 54 6.43 11.84 8.37
C VAL A 54 7.28 13.09 8.62
N GLU A 55 6.69 14.29 8.56
CA GLU A 55 7.38 15.53 8.91
C GLU A 55 7.88 15.51 10.37
N LYS A 56 7.05 15.02 11.31
CA LYS A 56 7.39 14.93 12.75
C LYS A 56 8.30 13.77 13.12
N ALA A 57 8.41 12.75 12.26
CA ALA A 57 9.32 11.63 12.47
C ALA A 57 10.79 12.07 12.39
N ARG A 58 11.66 11.49 13.23
CA ARG A 58 13.10 11.78 13.28
C ARG A 58 13.94 10.66 12.63
N GLY A 59 13.36 9.46 12.49
CA GLY A 59 14.01 8.33 11.83
C GLY A 59 14.41 8.60 10.38
N GLU A 60 15.51 7.98 9.96
CA GLU A 60 15.99 7.98 8.57
C GLU A 60 15.09 7.16 7.65
N HIS A 61 14.39 6.18 8.23
CA HIS A 61 13.37 5.37 7.58
C HIS A 61 12.01 5.61 8.23
N VAL A 62 10.96 5.61 7.43
CA VAL A 62 9.58 5.75 7.88
C VAL A 62 8.80 4.50 7.54
N VAL A 63 8.00 4.04 8.49
CA VAL A 63 6.97 3.02 8.28
C VAL A 63 5.62 3.69 8.39
N LEU A 64 4.86 3.67 7.29
CA LEU A 64 3.45 3.96 7.31
C LEU A 64 2.75 2.73 7.87
N LEU A 65 2.00 2.91 8.95
CA LEU A 65 1.33 1.82 9.66
C LEU A 65 -0.06 2.28 10.06
N ASN A 66 -1.09 1.62 9.52
CA ASN A 66 -2.45 1.89 9.97
C ASN A 66 -2.64 1.46 11.44
N ASN A 67 -3.57 2.11 12.13
CA ASN A 67 -3.84 1.90 13.54
C ASN A 67 -4.58 0.58 13.85
N ASP A 68 -5.04 -0.15 12.82
CA ASP A 68 -5.73 -1.45 12.88
C ASP A 68 -4.84 -2.62 12.40
N ILE A 69 -3.51 -2.42 12.42
CA ILE A 69 -2.51 -3.44 12.10
C ILE A 69 -2.09 -4.21 13.36
N GLN A 70 -2.11 -5.54 13.28
CA GLN A 70 -1.59 -6.45 14.31
C GLN A 70 -0.42 -7.27 13.76
N VAL A 71 0.79 -6.90 14.16
CA VAL A 71 2.02 -7.53 13.67
C VAL A 71 2.22 -8.94 14.23
N ILE A 72 2.61 -9.88 13.37
CA ILE A 72 2.70 -11.32 13.70
C ILE A 72 4.11 -11.71 14.19
N ASN A 73 5.15 -11.36 13.44
CA ASN A 73 6.53 -11.77 13.74
C ASN A 73 7.35 -10.62 14.33
N SER A 74 8.35 -10.93 15.16
CA SER A 74 9.15 -9.91 15.87
C SER A 74 10.18 -9.20 14.99
N ASP A 75 10.71 -9.89 13.99
CA ASP A 75 11.75 -9.44 13.06
C ASP A 75 11.22 -8.68 11.84
N TRP A 76 9.94 -8.27 11.87
CA TRP A 76 9.28 -7.63 10.73
C TRP A 76 9.92 -6.30 10.32
N LEU A 77 10.43 -5.53 11.28
CA LEU A 77 10.97 -4.20 11.01
C LEU A 77 12.34 -4.33 10.36
N GLU A 78 13.16 -5.26 10.84
CA GLU A 78 14.43 -5.67 10.24
C GLU A 78 14.23 -6.20 8.81
N ALA A 79 13.22 -7.06 8.60
CA ALA A 79 12.88 -7.60 7.29
C ALA A 79 12.43 -6.54 6.27
N MET A 80 11.88 -5.41 6.71
CA MET A 80 11.58 -4.29 5.82
C MET A 80 12.80 -3.37 5.65
N LEU A 81 13.56 -3.14 6.73
CA LEU A 81 14.73 -2.27 6.75
C LEU A 81 15.86 -2.80 5.87
N GLU A 82 16.05 -4.13 5.84
CA GLU A 82 17.07 -4.75 4.98
C GLU A 82 16.92 -4.36 3.50
N HIS A 83 15.69 -4.08 3.07
CA HIS A 83 15.37 -3.66 1.72
C HIS A 83 15.30 -2.14 1.58
N SER A 84 14.67 -1.42 2.51
CA SER A 84 14.44 0.02 2.36
C SER A 84 15.73 0.84 2.46
N GLN A 85 16.79 0.31 3.08
CA GLN A 85 18.13 0.93 3.13
C GLN A 85 18.90 0.84 1.81
N ARG A 86 18.44 0.01 0.85
CA ARG A 86 19.09 -0.11 -0.45
C ARG A 86 18.78 1.13 -1.31
N PRO A 87 19.79 1.77 -1.90
CA PRO A 87 19.63 3.07 -2.56
C PRO A 87 18.68 3.04 -3.77
N GLU A 88 18.48 1.88 -4.38
CA GLU A 88 17.57 1.72 -5.51
C GLU A 88 16.10 1.45 -5.12
N ILE A 89 15.79 1.30 -3.83
CA ILE A 89 14.46 0.86 -3.36
C ILE A 89 13.61 2.05 -2.92
N GLY A 90 12.41 2.14 -3.50
CA GLY A 90 11.44 3.19 -3.28
C GLY A 90 10.54 2.91 -2.07
N ALA A 91 9.91 1.73 -2.09
CA ALA A 91 8.99 1.28 -1.06
C ALA A 91 9.11 -0.22 -0.81
N VAL A 92 8.85 -0.63 0.43
CA VAL A 92 8.80 -2.04 0.87
C VAL A 92 7.46 -2.31 1.51
N GLY A 93 6.71 -3.27 0.99
CA GLY A 93 5.42 -3.71 1.51
C GLY A 93 5.50 -5.04 2.24
N ALA A 94 4.74 -5.15 3.31
CA ALA A 94 4.58 -6.39 4.09
C ALA A 94 3.57 -7.36 3.46
N LYS A 95 3.53 -8.60 3.96
CA LYS A 95 2.46 -9.57 3.70
C LYS A 95 1.34 -9.38 4.71
N LEU A 96 0.17 -8.92 4.24
CA LEU A 96 -0.98 -8.67 5.10
C LEU A 96 -2.03 -9.75 4.95
N TYR A 97 -2.64 -10.11 6.08
CA TYR A 97 -3.70 -11.10 6.18
C TYR A 97 -4.99 -10.44 6.64
N PHE A 98 -6.11 -10.96 6.15
CA PHE A 98 -7.40 -10.78 6.78
C PHE A 98 -7.48 -11.59 8.09
N PRO A 99 -8.41 -11.27 9.00
CA PRO A 99 -8.60 -12.02 10.24
C PRO A 99 -8.93 -13.51 10.08
N ASP A 100 -9.36 -13.94 8.88
CA ASP A 100 -9.67 -15.34 8.53
C ASP A 100 -8.46 -16.11 7.96
N ASP A 101 -7.24 -15.60 8.19
CA ASP A 101 -5.97 -16.14 7.68
C ASP A 101 -5.84 -16.19 6.15
N THR A 102 -6.68 -15.46 5.43
CA THR A 102 -6.53 -15.29 3.98
C THR A 102 -5.66 -14.07 3.65
N ILE A 103 -5.00 -14.10 2.48
CA ILE A 103 -4.15 -13.02 1.99
C ILE A 103 -5.01 -11.79 1.69
N GLN A 104 -4.61 -10.65 2.26
CA GLN A 104 -5.15 -9.33 1.90
C GLN A 104 -4.19 -8.56 0.99
N HIS A 105 -2.88 -8.65 1.25
CA HIS A 105 -1.88 -7.94 0.47
C HIS A 105 -0.60 -8.78 0.30
N ALA A 106 -0.15 -8.87 -0.95
CA ALA A 106 1.14 -9.45 -1.31
C ALA A 106 1.75 -8.70 -2.51
N GLY A 107 1.73 -7.37 -2.45
CA GLY A 107 1.99 -6.48 -3.58
C GLY A 107 0.71 -6.15 -4.37
N ILE A 108 0.79 -5.09 -5.16
CA ILE A 108 -0.28 -4.58 -6.03
C ILE A 108 0.16 -4.68 -7.49
N ILE A 109 -0.78 -5.16 -8.31
CA ILE A 109 -0.65 -5.27 -9.77
C ILE A 109 -1.45 -4.14 -10.42
N VAL A 110 -0.80 -3.37 -11.28
CA VAL A 110 -1.40 -2.25 -12.01
C VAL A 110 -2.17 -2.75 -13.25
N GLY A 111 -3.29 -2.10 -13.53
CA GLY A 111 -4.17 -2.39 -14.66
C GLY A 111 -5.25 -3.42 -14.36
N ILE A 112 -5.27 -4.03 -13.16
CA ILE A 112 -6.43 -4.85 -12.74
C ILE A 112 -7.67 -3.95 -12.69
N ALA A 113 -8.74 -4.36 -13.36
CA ALA A 113 -9.99 -3.59 -13.49
C ALA A 113 -9.78 -2.12 -13.95
N GLY A 114 -8.72 -1.86 -14.74
CA GLY A 114 -8.38 -0.51 -15.21
C GLY A 114 -7.90 0.45 -14.10
N TYR A 115 -7.42 -0.10 -12.99
CA TYR A 115 -6.80 0.62 -11.88
C TYR A 115 -5.61 -0.19 -11.35
N ALA A 116 -5.80 -0.94 -10.27
CA ALA A 116 -4.83 -1.76 -9.59
C ALA A 116 -5.56 -2.74 -8.67
N GLY A 117 -4.93 -3.88 -8.35
CA GLY A 117 -5.51 -4.91 -7.50
C GLY A 117 -4.45 -5.63 -6.66
N HIS A 118 -4.85 -6.14 -5.50
CA HIS A 118 -3.97 -6.86 -4.59
C HIS A 118 -3.68 -8.26 -5.12
N SER A 119 -2.39 -8.60 -5.19
CA SER A 119 -1.98 -9.93 -5.67
C SER A 119 -2.46 -11.03 -4.73
N HIS A 120 -3.13 -12.06 -5.29
CA HIS A 120 -3.58 -13.27 -4.58
C HIS A 120 -4.54 -13.01 -3.42
N LYS A 121 -5.32 -11.93 -3.46
CA LYS A 121 -6.33 -11.64 -2.45
C LYS A 121 -7.25 -12.85 -2.22
N HIS A 122 -7.58 -13.14 -0.97
CA HIS A 122 -8.39 -14.29 -0.50
C HIS A 122 -7.78 -15.69 -0.70
N LYS A 123 -6.53 -15.81 -1.13
CA LYS A 123 -5.81 -17.09 -1.02
C LYS A 123 -5.53 -17.45 0.43
N ALA A 124 -5.44 -18.73 0.75
CA ALA A 124 -5.05 -19.17 2.09
C ALA A 124 -3.64 -18.64 2.44
N GLY A 125 -3.38 -18.30 3.70
CA GLY A 125 -2.11 -17.72 4.11
C GLY A 125 -0.88 -18.59 3.85
N ALA A 126 -1.07 -19.92 3.85
CA ALA A 126 -0.07 -20.93 3.53
C ALA A 126 0.06 -21.25 2.03
N ASP A 127 -0.77 -20.66 1.16
CA ASP A 127 -0.67 -20.83 -0.30
C ASP A 127 0.66 -20.22 -0.78
N GLY A 128 1.39 -20.96 -1.62
CA GLY A 128 2.61 -20.46 -2.26
C GLY A 128 2.31 -19.41 -3.34
N GLY A 129 1.09 -19.38 -3.86
CA GLY A 129 0.70 -18.55 -4.99
C GLY A 129 1.31 -19.06 -6.30
N TYR A 130 0.98 -18.36 -7.38
CA TYR A 130 1.50 -18.68 -8.71
C TYR A 130 3.04 -18.64 -8.69
N LEU A 131 3.68 -19.77 -9.00
CA LEU A 131 5.15 -19.93 -8.98
C LEU A 131 5.80 -19.55 -7.63
N ASN A 132 5.14 -19.87 -6.52
CA ASN A 132 5.62 -19.61 -5.14
C ASN A 132 5.85 -18.12 -4.81
N ARG A 133 5.22 -17.20 -5.56
CA ARG A 133 5.34 -15.75 -5.36
C ARG A 133 5.02 -15.30 -3.92
N LEU A 134 4.07 -15.91 -3.24
CA LEU A 134 3.68 -15.50 -1.89
C LEU A 134 4.74 -15.76 -0.80
N ASN A 135 5.83 -16.46 -1.15
CA ASN A 135 6.90 -16.85 -0.23
C ASN A 135 8.28 -16.34 -0.65
N VAL A 136 8.36 -15.47 -1.68
CA VAL A 136 9.62 -14.91 -2.15
C VAL A 136 9.55 -13.38 -2.23
N VAL A 137 10.68 -12.76 -1.92
CA VAL A 137 10.89 -11.32 -2.13
C VAL A 137 10.86 -11.04 -3.64
N GLN A 138 10.13 -9.99 -4.03
CA GLN A 138 9.93 -9.66 -5.44
C GLN A 138 9.71 -8.17 -5.64
N ASN A 139 10.12 -7.70 -6.81
CA ASN A 139 9.72 -6.38 -7.26
C ASN A 139 8.24 -6.40 -7.64
N VAL A 140 7.53 -5.34 -7.28
CA VAL A 140 6.12 -5.11 -7.56
C VAL A 140 5.93 -3.67 -7.99
N SER A 141 4.82 -3.35 -8.67
CA SER A 141 4.58 -1.98 -9.09
C SER A 141 4.18 -1.09 -7.93
N ALA A 142 3.37 -1.62 -7.01
CA ALA A 142 2.97 -0.90 -5.81
C ALA A 142 2.81 -1.81 -4.61
N VAL A 143 2.81 -1.20 -3.43
CA VAL A 143 2.49 -1.81 -2.13
C VAL A 143 1.48 -0.94 -1.40
N THR A 144 0.71 -1.52 -0.49
CA THR A 144 -0.34 -0.76 0.19
C THR A 144 0.21 0.19 1.25
N GLY A 145 -0.42 1.36 1.39
CA GLY A 145 -0.10 2.33 2.46
C GLY A 145 -0.41 1.84 3.87
N ALA A 146 -1.13 0.71 4.04
CA ALA A 146 -1.45 0.16 5.35
C ALA A 146 -0.22 -0.32 6.13
N MET A 147 0.81 -0.80 5.43
CA MET A 147 2.11 -1.17 6.01
C MET A 147 3.23 -1.05 4.95
N LEU A 148 3.81 0.14 4.86
CA LEU A 148 4.81 0.52 3.84
C LEU A 148 6.04 1.14 4.51
N MET A 149 7.24 0.63 4.22
CA MET A 149 8.50 1.25 4.64
C MET A 149 9.23 1.88 3.46
N CYS A 150 9.80 3.06 3.68
CA CYS A 150 10.74 3.71 2.74
C CYS A 150 11.77 4.54 3.52
N SER A 151 12.86 4.95 2.87
CA SER A 151 13.72 5.97 3.46
C SER A 151 13.01 7.32 3.42
N LYS A 152 13.19 8.12 4.47
CA LYS A 152 12.59 9.45 4.58
C LYS A 152 13.06 10.37 3.45
N GLN A 153 14.33 10.24 3.05
CA GLN A 153 14.89 10.97 1.92
C GLN A 153 14.18 10.63 0.60
N VAL A 154 13.95 9.34 0.32
CA VAL A 154 13.23 8.89 -0.88
C VAL A 154 11.78 9.38 -0.85
N TYR A 155 11.09 9.25 0.29
CA TYR A 155 9.74 9.78 0.47
C TYR A 155 9.66 11.27 0.10
N GLN A 156 10.60 12.07 0.61
CA GLN A 156 10.67 13.51 0.36
C GLN A 156 11.07 13.84 -1.08
N SER A 157 11.90 13.03 -1.72
CA SER A 157 12.38 13.28 -3.09
C SER A 157 11.26 13.32 -4.14
N VAL A 158 10.18 12.57 -3.90
CA VAL A 158 8.97 12.57 -4.74
C VAL A 158 7.84 13.42 -4.18
N GLY A 159 8.08 14.18 -3.10
CA GLY A 159 7.07 15.04 -2.47
C GLY A 159 6.06 14.32 -1.57
N GLY A 160 6.35 13.08 -1.14
CA GLY A 160 5.46 12.28 -0.31
C GLY A 160 4.17 11.84 -1.03
N PHE A 161 3.10 11.58 -0.27
CA PHE A 161 1.78 11.31 -0.84
C PHE A 161 1.16 12.60 -1.38
N ASP A 162 0.49 12.53 -2.54
CA ASP A 162 -0.18 13.68 -3.14
C ASP A 162 -1.56 13.92 -2.50
N ALA A 163 -1.55 14.68 -1.41
CA ALA A 163 -2.76 15.03 -0.67
C ALA A 163 -3.75 15.91 -1.44
N LYS A 164 -3.33 16.56 -2.52
CA LYS A 164 -4.20 17.43 -3.32
C LYS A 164 -5.05 16.59 -4.27
N GLU A 165 -4.43 15.59 -4.89
CA GLU A 165 -5.08 14.81 -5.95
C GLU A 165 -5.75 13.53 -5.41
N PHE A 166 -5.24 12.96 -4.31
CA PHE A 166 -5.60 11.63 -3.81
C PHE A 166 -5.93 11.58 -2.31
N GLY A 167 -6.86 12.42 -1.85
CA GLY A 167 -7.15 12.62 -0.43
C GLY A 167 -7.65 11.39 0.34
N VAL A 168 -8.17 10.35 -0.33
CA VAL A 168 -8.67 9.13 0.34
C VAL A 168 -8.21 7.83 -0.31
N ALA A 169 -8.30 7.70 -1.63
CA ALA A 169 -7.93 6.51 -2.38
C ALA A 169 -6.82 6.80 -3.39
N CYS A 170 -6.28 5.76 -4.00
CA CYS A 170 -5.20 5.82 -5.00
C CYS A 170 -3.84 6.35 -4.52
N ASN A 171 -3.75 6.90 -3.30
CA ASN A 171 -2.54 7.57 -2.79
C ASN A 171 -1.31 6.65 -2.70
N ASP A 172 -1.48 5.41 -2.23
CA ASP A 172 -0.39 4.46 -2.08
C ASP A 172 0.12 3.95 -3.45
N VAL A 173 -0.79 3.66 -4.37
CA VAL A 173 -0.44 3.26 -5.74
C VAL A 173 0.21 4.42 -6.50
N ASP A 174 -0.35 5.64 -6.46
CA ASP A 174 0.26 6.84 -7.05
C ASP A 174 1.67 7.06 -6.51
N PHE A 175 1.86 7.00 -5.19
CA PHE A 175 3.17 7.17 -4.58
C PHE A 175 4.17 6.14 -5.08
N CYS A 176 3.80 4.86 -5.10
CA CYS A 176 4.66 3.79 -5.60
C CYS A 176 5.02 3.96 -7.09
N LEU A 177 4.09 4.44 -7.91
CA LEU A 177 4.33 4.69 -9.32
C LEU A 177 5.24 5.90 -9.56
N ARG A 178 5.06 6.99 -8.81
CA ARG A 178 5.99 8.13 -8.85
C ARG A 178 7.39 7.75 -8.41
N LEU A 179 7.54 6.83 -7.45
CA LEU A 179 8.85 6.27 -7.10
C LEU A 179 9.48 5.51 -8.28
N MET A 180 8.69 4.72 -9.02
CA MET A 180 9.18 4.04 -10.23
C MET A 180 9.55 5.01 -11.34
N GLU A 181 8.75 6.05 -11.57
CA GLU A 181 9.03 7.12 -12.52
C GLU A 181 10.32 7.87 -12.17
N ALA A 182 10.66 7.98 -10.88
CA ALA A 182 11.92 8.52 -10.39
C ALA A 182 13.10 7.53 -10.43
N GLY A 183 12.89 6.31 -10.95
CA GLY A 183 13.93 5.28 -11.14
C GLY A 183 14.12 4.30 -9.98
N PHE A 184 13.28 4.35 -8.94
CA PHE A 184 13.31 3.40 -7.83
C PHE A 184 12.54 2.11 -8.15
N ARG A 185 12.76 1.07 -7.33
CA ARG A 185 12.01 -0.20 -7.38
C ARG A 185 11.22 -0.39 -6.09
N ASN A 186 10.00 -0.90 -6.19
CA ASN A 186 9.20 -1.27 -5.02
C ASN A 186 9.29 -2.78 -4.79
N ILE A 187 9.34 -3.19 -3.52
CA ILE A 187 9.51 -4.58 -3.11
C ILE A 187 8.35 -5.03 -2.24
N PHE A 188 7.87 -6.24 -2.49
CA PHE A 188 7.10 -7.02 -1.53
C PHE A 188 8.04 -7.98 -0.79
N THR A 189 7.95 -8.02 0.55
CA THR A 189 8.63 -9.02 1.38
C THR A 189 7.62 -9.91 2.12
N PRO A 190 7.74 -11.25 2.03
CA PRO A 190 6.89 -12.17 2.78
C PRO A 190 7.29 -12.27 4.26
N TYR A 191 8.41 -11.66 4.66
CA TYR A 191 9.03 -11.80 5.98
C TYR A 191 8.56 -10.74 6.98
N ALA A 192 7.89 -9.68 6.54
CA ALA A 192 7.11 -8.81 7.42
C ALA A 192 5.64 -9.21 7.32
N ARG A 193 5.03 -9.66 8.42
CA ARG A 193 3.68 -10.21 8.43
C ARG A 193 2.79 -9.52 9.46
N ALA A 194 1.58 -9.19 9.06
CA ALA A 194 0.60 -8.62 9.97
C ALA A 194 -0.84 -8.94 9.56
N TYR A 195 -1.75 -8.98 10.53
CA TYR A 195 -3.18 -8.88 10.26
C TYR A 195 -3.58 -7.43 10.10
N HIS A 196 -4.51 -7.16 9.19
CA HIS A 196 -5.11 -5.84 9.01
C HIS A 196 -6.63 -5.99 9.09
N VAL A 197 -7.21 -5.45 10.15
CA VAL A 197 -8.65 -5.54 10.44
C VAL A 197 -9.39 -4.46 9.67
N GLU A 198 -9.27 -4.55 8.34
CA GLU A 198 -9.74 -3.55 7.38
C GLU A 198 -11.20 -3.14 7.64
N SER A 199 -11.47 -1.84 7.43
CA SER A 199 -12.81 -1.23 7.47
C SER A 199 -13.46 -1.06 8.85
N ALA A 200 -12.73 -1.22 9.97
CA ALA A 200 -13.29 -0.89 11.29
C ALA A 200 -13.69 0.61 11.44
N SER A 201 -12.95 1.53 10.79
CA SER A 201 -13.19 2.99 10.89
C SER A 201 -13.64 3.65 9.58
N ARG A 202 -13.12 3.22 8.42
CA ARG A 202 -13.41 3.85 7.10
C ARG A 202 -14.80 3.51 6.53
N GLY A 203 -15.33 2.33 6.87
CA GLY A 203 -16.51 1.75 6.18
C GLY A 203 -16.25 1.47 4.70
N TYR A 204 -17.26 0.98 3.98
CA TYR A 204 -17.16 0.71 2.54
C TYR A 204 -17.38 1.99 1.71
N GLU A 205 -17.03 1.96 0.42
CA GLU A 205 -17.40 3.00 -0.56
C GLU A 205 -18.89 2.86 -0.96
N ASP A 206 -19.77 3.01 0.03
CA ASP A 206 -21.18 2.65 -0.05
C ASP A 206 -22.10 3.83 -0.38
N THR A 207 -21.75 5.06 0.02
CA THR A 207 -22.54 6.26 -0.28
C THR A 207 -22.25 6.83 -1.68
N PRO A 208 -23.21 7.54 -2.31
CA PRO A 208 -22.99 8.23 -3.59
C PRO A 208 -21.81 9.22 -3.56
N GLU A 209 -21.64 9.94 -2.45
CA GLU A 209 -20.56 10.93 -2.27
C GLU A 209 -19.20 10.24 -2.26
N LYS A 210 -19.07 9.13 -1.51
CA LYS A 210 -17.86 8.31 -1.45
C LYS A 210 -17.49 7.74 -2.83
N LYS A 211 -18.47 7.17 -3.53
CA LYS A 211 -18.30 6.66 -4.91
C LYS A 211 -17.90 7.76 -5.89
N ASN A 212 -18.53 8.93 -5.83
CA ASN A 212 -18.19 10.06 -6.69
C ASN A 212 -16.77 10.56 -6.44
N ARG A 213 -16.36 10.70 -5.17
CA ARG A 213 -14.98 11.04 -4.80
C ARG A 213 -14.00 9.99 -5.34
N PHE A 214 -14.25 8.71 -5.11
CA PHE A 214 -13.41 7.62 -5.59
C PHE A 214 -13.27 7.64 -7.11
N ASN A 215 -14.37 7.81 -7.85
CA ASN A 215 -14.35 7.90 -9.31
C ASN A 215 -13.56 9.11 -9.81
N ASN A 216 -13.64 10.26 -9.13
CA ASN A 216 -12.86 11.45 -9.46
C ASN A 216 -11.36 11.24 -9.21
N GLU A 217 -10.98 10.64 -8.08
CA GLU A 217 -9.59 10.26 -7.79
C GLU A 217 -9.08 9.24 -8.81
N LEU A 218 -9.88 8.23 -9.14
CA LEU A 218 -9.54 7.23 -10.14
C LEU A 218 -9.36 7.84 -11.54
N ALA A 219 -10.18 8.83 -11.93
CA ALA A 219 -10.01 9.53 -13.21
C ALA A 219 -8.67 10.29 -13.26
N ARG A 220 -8.29 10.96 -12.18
CA ARG A 220 -6.98 11.65 -12.07
C ARG A 220 -5.82 10.66 -12.10
N PHE A 221 -5.95 9.54 -11.37
CA PHE A 221 -4.98 8.45 -11.39
C PHE A 221 -4.76 7.91 -12.81
N ARG A 222 -5.85 7.64 -13.54
CA ARG A 222 -5.80 7.13 -14.92
C ARG A 222 -5.12 8.11 -15.86
N THR A 223 -5.38 9.41 -15.71
CA THR A 223 -4.73 10.45 -16.52
C THR A 223 -3.23 10.54 -16.20
N ARG A 224 -2.86 10.57 -14.91
CA ARG A 224 -1.46 10.69 -14.47
C ARG A 224 -0.63 9.48 -14.90
N HIS A 225 -1.14 8.26 -14.69
CA HIS A 225 -0.41 7.01 -14.93
C HIS A 225 -0.90 6.29 -16.20
N GLN A 226 -1.36 7.04 -17.20
CA GLN A 226 -1.87 6.47 -18.46
C GLN A 226 -0.83 5.57 -19.16
N GLU A 227 0.46 5.90 -19.06
CA GLU A 227 1.52 5.17 -19.76
C GLU A 227 1.70 3.75 -19.24
N ILE A 228 1.75 3.54 -17.92
CA ILE A 228 1.85 2.20 -17.33
C ILE A 228 0.53 1.42 -17.47
N LEU A 229 -0.62 2.10 -17.45
CA LEU A 229 -1.91 1.45 -17.71
C LEU A 229 -1.99 0.93 -19.15
N ALA A 230 -1.47 1.69 -20.12
CA ALA A 230 -1.40 1.30 -21.52
C ALA A 230 -0.34 0.20 -21.76
N SER A 231 0.86 0.37 -21.20
CA SER A 231 1.99 -0.55 -21.40
C SER A 231 1.84 -1.86 -20.64
N GLY A 232 1.07 -1.85 -19.55
CA GLY A 232 0.92 -2.96 -18.62
C GLY A 232 1.94 -2.92 -17.49
N ASP A 233 1.60 -3.61 -16.40
CA ASP A 233 2.45 -3.73 -15.22
C ASP A 233 3.74 -4.52 -15.58
N PRO A 234 4.94 -3.93 -15.40
CA PRO A 234 6.20 -4.56 -15.79
C PRO A 234 6.59 -5.77 -14.93
N TYR A 235 6.00 -5.92 -13.74
CA TYR A 235 6.25 -7.01 -12.80
C TYR A 235 5.17 -8.10 -12.82
N TYR A 236 4.18 -7.96 -13.71
CA TYR A 236 3.12 -8.93 -13.95
C TYR A 236 3.21 -9.52 -15.35
N ASN A 237 3.05 -10.83 -15.46
CA ASN A 237 3.20 -11.50 -16.75
C ASN A 237 2.05 -11.12 -17.68
N ARG A 238 2.37 -10.60 -18.87
CA ARG A 238 1.40 -10.18 -19.90
C ARG A 238 0.43 -11.27 -20.37
N ASN A 239 0.76 -12.54 -20.14
CA ASN A 239 -0.06 -13.71 -20.44
C ASN A 239 -1.01 -14.09 -19.30
N LEU A 240 -0.99 -13.38 -18.17
CA LEU A 240 -1.94 -13.53 -17.07
C LEU A 240 -3.06 -12.50 -17.20
N SER A 241 -4.25 -12.86 -16.72
CA SER A 241 -5.43 -12.01 -16.73
C SER A 241 -5.26 -10.81 -15.80
N ARG A 242 -5.85 -9.67 -16.21
CA ARG A 242 -5.99 -8.44 -15.41
C ARG A 242 -7.47 -8.14 -15.10
N GLU A 243 -8.35 -9.11 -15.30
CA GLU A 243 -9.78 -8.94 -15.05
C GLU A 243 -10.14 -9.08 -13.57
N SER A 244 -9.30 -9.76 -12.79
CA SER A 244 -9.49 -9.96 -11.36
C SER A 244 -8.16 -10.08 -10.61
N GLU A 245 -8.23 -10.06 -9.28
CA GLU A 245 -7.10 -10.29 -8.37
C GLU A 245 -6.68 -11.77 -8.29
N VAL A 246 -7.43 -12.66 -8.94
CA VAL A 246 -7.09 -14.08 -9.07
C VAL A 246 -6.14 -14.26 -10.25
N VAL A 247 -4.99 -14.89 -9.98
CA VAL A 247 -4.02 -15.22 -11.03
C VAL A 247 -4.57 -16.32 -11.93
N THR A 248 -4.98 -15.95 -13.12
CA THR A 248 -5.45 -16.86 -14.19
C THR A 248 -4.75 -16.51 -15.50
N PHE A 249 -4.80 -17.40 -16.49
CA PHE A 249 -4.28 -17.10 -17.82
C PHE A 249 -5.19 -16.11 -18.54
N ARG A 250 -4.58 -15.20 -19.30
CA ARG A 250 -5.31 -14.32 -20.22
C ARG A 250 -5.89 -15.17 -21.35
N PRO A 251 -7.19 -14.99 -21.70
CA PRO A 251 -7.76 -15.66 -22.85
C PRO A 251 -6.98 -15.32 -24.12
N ILE A 252 -6.74 -16.32 -24.97
CA ILE A 252 -6.18 -16.10 -26.31
C ILE A 252 -7.23 -15.32 -27.11
N PRO A 253 -6.89 -14.18 -27.74
CA PRO A 253 -7.81 -13.47 -28.61
C PRO A 253 -8.33 -14.43 -29.68
N ALA A 254 -9.63 -14.38 -29.99
CA ALA A 254 -10.17 -15.15 -31.10
C ALA A 254 -9.35 -14.81 -32.36
N PRO A 255 -8.97 -15.80 -33.19
CA PRO A 255 -8.26 -15.52 -34.43
C PRO A 255 -9.08 -14.51 -35.25
N GLU A 256 -8.43 -13.47 -35.74
CA GLU A 256 -9.07 -12.51 -36.65
C GLU A 256 -9.68 -13.32 -37.79
N THR A 257 -11.00 -13.19 -37.97
CA THR A 257 -11.68 -13.73 -39.14
C THR A 257 -11.06 -13.05 -40.35
N VAL A 258 -10.15 -13.75 -41.01
CA VAL A 258 -9.65 -13.37 -42.34
C VAL A 258 -10.88 -13.35 -43.24
N SER A 259 -11.40 -12.16 -43.53
CA SER A 259 -12.41 -11.99 -44.56
C SER A 259 -11.79 -12.47 -45.85
N GLN A 260 -12.19 -13.66 -46.30
CA GLN A 260 -11.87 -14.12 -47.64
C GLN A 260 -12.59 -13.17 -48.59
N THR A 261 -11.87 -12.18 -49.11
CA THR A 261 -12.27 -11.45 -50.30
C THR A 261 -12.23 -12.44 -51.47
N THR A 262 -13.33 -13.17 -51.66
CA THR A 262 -13.62 -13.85 -52.92
C THR A 262 -13.64 -12.82 -54.03
N THR A 263 -12.69 -12.97 -54.94
CA THR A 263 -12.59 -12.22 -56.21
C THR A 263 -13.45 -12.89 -57.27
#